data_AF-A0A7C7KAA4-F1
#
_entry.id   AF-A0A7C7KAA4-F1
#
_cell.length_a   1.000
_cell.length_b   1.000
_cell.length_c   1.000
_cell.angle_alpha   90.00
_cell.angle_beta   90.00
_cell.angle_gamma   90.00
#
_symmetry.space_group_name_H-M   'P 1'
#
loop_
_entity.id
_entity.type
_entity.pdbx_description
1 polymer ?
#
loop_
_entity_poly.entity_id
_entity_poly.type
_entity_poly.pdbx_seq_one_letter_code
_entity_poly.pdbx_strand_id
1 'polypeptide(L)'
;MVISSNLGYPRIGPNRELKWSLESFWKKEINETKLLEDISRIKKENWIIQKKSGIQHVPSNDFSLYDHVLDTCLVVNAIPDRYKRLKNKKNFLDLYFAMARGFQSGSIDIKAMEMTKWFDTNYHYIVPEFKNNQKFKLASTKIIDEFLEAKSFG
;
A
#
# COMPACT_ATOMS: atom_id res chain seq x y z
N MET A 1 -26.26 -12.05 20.27
CA MET A 1 -26.20 -10.78 19.52
C MET A 1 -25.40 -11.03 18.26
N VAL A 2 -25.91 -10.64 17.08
CA VAL A 2 -25.19 -10.82 15.80
C VAL A 2 -24.24 -9.62 15.60
N ILE A 3 -23.07 -9.87 15.01
CA ILE A 3 -22.03 -8.86 14.76
C ILE A 3 -21.89 -8.62 13.26
N SER A 4 -21.88 -7.34 12.86
CA SER A 4 -21.56 -6.91 11.51
C SER A 4 -20.06 -6.68 11.33
N SER A 5 -19.51 -7.12 10.19
CA SER A 5 -18.10 -7.00 9.86
C SER A 5 -17.93 -6.67 8.39
N ASN A 6 -16.91 -5.87 8.08
CA ASN A 6 -16.44 -5.65 6.72
C ASN A 6 -15.02 -6.21 6.55
N LEU A 7 -14.74 -6.85 5.41
CA LEU A 7 -13.44 -7.47 5.11
C LEU A 7 -12.44 -6.48 4.48
N GLY A 8 -12.93 -5.37 3.93
CA GLY A 8 -12.09 -4.33 3.33
C GLY A 8 -12.95 -3.21 2.76
N TYR A 9 -12.39 -2.01 2.66
CA TYR A 9 -13.09 -0.84 2.14
C TYR A 9 -12.38 -0.26 0.90
N PRO A 10 -13.12 0.24 -0.11
CA PRO A 10 -12.50 0.85 -1.29
C PRO A 10 -11.60 2.04 -0.92
N ARG A 11 -10.31 1.91 -1.23
CA ARG A 11 -9.28 2.89 -0.85
C ARG A 11 -9.14 4.10 -1.79
N ILE A 12 -9.77 4.05 -2.96
CA ILE A 12 -9.56 5.06 -4.02
C ILE A 12 -10.14 6.44 -3.64
N GLY A 13 -11.10 6.46 -2.71
CA GLY A 13 -11.87 7.64 -2.32
C GLY A 13 -13.04 7.94 -3.29
N PRO A 14 -14.10 8.62 -2.83
CA PRO A 14 -15.32 8.84 -3.62
C PRO A 14 -15.08 9.63 -4.92
N ASN A 15 -14.06 10.49 -4.98
CA ASN A 15 -13.69 11.27 -6.16
C ASN A 15 -12.33 10.85 -6.75
N ARG A 16 -11.86 9.65 -6.40
CA ARG A 16 -10.55 9.10 -6.76
C ARG A 16 -9.37 9.91 -6.19
N GLU A 17 -9.53 10.45 -4.99
CA GLU A 17 -8.54 11.26 -4.29
C GLU A 17 -7.17 10.57 -4.22
N LEU A 18 -7.14 9.26 -3.95
CA LEU A 18 -5.89 8.51 -3.90
C LEU A 18 -5.18 8.47 -5.26
N LYS A 19 -5.92 8.32 -6.36
CA LYS A 19 -5.34 8.33 -7.72
C LYS A 19 -4.64 9.66 -7.98
N TRP A 20 -5.33 10.76 -7.71
CA TRP A 20 -4.82 12.10 -8.00
C TRP A 20 -3.60 12.44 -7.13
N SER A 21 -3.65 12.12 -5.84
CA SER A 21 -2.51 12.35 -4.94
C SER A 21 -1.27 11.53 -5.36
N LEU A 22 -1.44 10.26 -5.75
CA LEU A 22 -0.36 9.43 -6.27
C LEU A 22 0.23 9.96 -7.59
N GLU A 23 -0.62 10.37 -8.53
CA GLU A 23 -0.18 10.93 -9.80
C GLU A 23 0.61 12.23 -9.62
N SER A 24 0.12 13.14 -8.78
CA SER A 24 0.84 14.37 -8.43
C SER A 24 2.15 14.09 -7.71
N PHE A 25 2.20 13.08 -6.83
CA PHE A 25 3.45 12.65 -6.19
C PHE A 25 4.46 12.13 -7.22
N TRP A 26 4.05 11.27 -8.16
CA TRP A 26 4.95 10.75 -9.20
C TRP A 26 5.43 11.83 -10.18
N LYS A 27 4.62 12.87 -10.41
CA LYS A 27 5.01 14.08 -11.16
C LYS A 27 5.87 15.07 -10.36
N LYS A 28 6.11 14.80 -9.07
CA LYS A 28 6.83 15.68 -8.14
C LYS A 28 6.14 17.03 -7.90
N GLU A 29 4.83 17.09 -8.11
CA GLU A 29 3.99 18.26 -7.81
C GLU A 29 3.70 18.37 -6.31
N ILE A 30 3.67 17.24 -5.60
CA ILE A 30 3.60 17.17 -4.13
C ILE A 30 4.76 16.35 -3.58
N ASN A 31 5.12 16.61 -2.32
CA ASN A 31 6.14 15.85 -1.61
C ASN A 31 5.54 14.68 -0.82
N GLU A 32 6.41 13.86 -0.22
CA GLU A 32 6.01 12.69 0.58
C GLU A 32 5.11 13.09 1.76
N THR A 33 5.42 14.18 2.47
CA THR A 33 4.60 14.67 3.58
C THR A 33 3.16 14.90 3.15
N LYS A 34 2.96 15.62 2.04
CA LYS A 34 1.62 15.91 1.52
C LYS A 34 0.89 14.65 1.07
N LEU A 35 1.58 13.71 0.42
CA LEU A 35 1.01 12.42 0.07
C LEU A 35 0.51 11.66 1.31
N LEU A 36 1.33 11.61 2.38
CA LEU A 36 0.98 10.92 3.63
C LEU A 36 -0.20 11.58 4.36
N GLU A 37 -0.29 12.92 4.33
CA GLU A 37 -1.45 13.66 4.83
C GLU A 37 -2.74 13.28 4.09
N ASP A 38 -2.70 13.24 2.76
CA ASP A 38 -3.84 12.87 1.93
C ASP A 38 -4.28 11.41 2.20
N ILE A 39 -3.32 10.49 2.32
CA ILE A 39 -3.57 9.09 2.67
C ILE A 39 -4.23 8.97 4.05
N SER A 40 -3.70 9.64 5.07
CA SER A 40 -4.25 9.60 6.43
C SER A 40 -5.68 10.15 6.45
N ARG A 41 -5.95 11.23 5.71
CA ARG A 41 -7.29 11.79 5.56
C ARG A 41 -8.27 10.78 4.96
N ILE A 42 -7.91 10.11 3.86
CA ILE A 42 -8.78 9.12 3.21
C ILE A 42 -9.05 7.92 4.14
N LYS A 43 -8.02 7.40 4.82
CA LYS A 43 -8.18 6.31 5.80
C LYS A 43 -9.13 6.70 6.93
N LYS A 44 -8.95 7.89 7.50
CA LYS A 44 -9.83 8.45 8.53
C LYS A 44 -11.28 8.53 8.06
N GLU A 45 -11.52 9.08 6.87
CA GLU A 45 -12.87 9.18 6.29
C GLU A 45 -13.50 7.79 6.12
N ASN A 46 -12.75 6.82 5.61
CA ASN A 46 -13.19 5.42 5.42
C ASN A 46 -13.50 4.70 6.74
N TRP A 47 -12.71 4.90 7.79
CA TRP A 47 -13.01 4.30 9.10
C TRP A 47 -14.24 4.95 9.75
N ILE A 48 -14.33 6.29 9.71
CA ILE A 48 -15.43 7.03 10.30
C ILE A 48 -16.76 6.68 9.63
N ILE A 49 -16.81 6.58 8.30
CA ILE A 49 -18.05 6.24 7.60
C ILE A 49 -18.54 4.84 7.98
N GLN A 50 -17.66 3.84 8.01
CA GLN A 50 -18.03 2.46 8.40
C GLN A 50 -18.53 2.39 9.84
N LYS A 51 -17.85 3.07 10.76
CA LYS A 51 -18.27 3.17 12.17
C LYS A 51 -19.64 3.86 12.30
N LYS A 52 -19.84 4.98 11.62
CA LYS A 52 -21.13 5.71 11.59
C LYS A 52 -22.26 4.89 10.97
N SER A 53 -21.94 4.00 10.04
CA SER A 53 -22.89 3.04 9.45
C SER A 53 -23.23 1.85 10.35
N GLY A 54 -22.64 1.77 11.56
CA GLY A 54 -22.92 0.71 12.52
C GLY A 54 -22.12 -0.58 12.33
N ILE A 55 -21.08 -0.59 11.48
CA ILE A 55 -20.18 -1.74 11.33
C ILE A 55 -19.39 -1.91 12.63
N GLN A 56 -19.50 -3.08 13.26
CA GLN A 56 -18.85 -3.37 14.54
C GLN A 56 -17.38 -3.77 14.36
N HIS A 57 -17.07 -4.57 13.35
CA HIS A 57 -15.70 -4.92 12.97
C HIS A 57 -15.29 -4.19 11.68
N VAL A 58 -14.66 -3.03 11.84
CA VAL A 58 -14.11 -2.21 10.77
C VAL A 58 -12.68 -2.70 10.45
N PRO A 59 -12.33 -2.92 9.16
CA PRO A 59 -11.01 -3.38 8.78
C PRO A 59 -9.96 -2.27 8.91
N SER A 60 -8.73 -2.69 9.20
CA SER A 60 -7.51 -1.91 9.01
C SER A 60 -6.52 -2.75 8.18
N ASN A 61 -5.46 -2.12 7.67
CA ASN A 61 -4.50 -2.74 6.75
C ASN A 61 -5.05 -3.13 5.36
N ASP A 62 -6.33 -2.88 5.10
CA ASP A 62 -6.96 -2.99 3.78
C ASP A 62 -6.55 -1.86 2.82
N PHE A 63 -6.16 -0.70 3.37
CA PHE A 63 -5.63 0.41 2.60
C PHE A 63 -4.25 0.06 2.02
N SER A 64 -3.97 0.55 0.81
CA SER A 64 -2.69 0.35 0.11
C SER A 64 -2.47 1.47 -0.91
N LEU A 65 -1.21 1.80 -1.18
CA LEU A 65 -0.86 2.82 -2.16
C LEU A 65 -0.87 2.30 -3.60
N TYR A 66 -0.78 0.98 -3.77
CA TYR A 66 -0.79 0.36 -5.09
C TYR A 66 -1.40 -1.04 -5.06
N ASP A 67 -0.87 -1.91 -4.19
CA ASP A 67 -1.37 -3.27 -4.02
C ASP A 67 -1.07 -3.86 -2.64
N HIS A 68 -2.05 -4.53 -2.04
CA HIS A 68 -1.98 -5.10 -0.70
C HIS A 68 -1.11 -6.38 -0.62
N VAL A 69 -0.99 -7.13 -1.73
CA VAL A 69 -0.05 -8.26 -1.81
C VAL A 69 1.38 -7.73 -1.90
N LEU A 70 1.61 -6.67 -2.68
CA LEU A 70 2.87 -5.93 -2.66
C LEU A 70 3.21 -5.40 -1.25
N ASP A 71 2.26 -4.78 -0.55
CA ASP A 71 2.46 -4.32 0.84
C ASP A 71 3.00 -5.45 1.73
N THR A 72 2.40 -6.64 1.60
CA THR A 72 2.84 -7.83 2.33
C THR A 72 4.27 -8.22 1.99
N CYS A 73 4.66 -8.15 0.72
CA CYS A 73 6.04 -8.40 0.30
C CYS A 73 7.03 -7.46 1.01
N LEU A 74 6.67 -6.18 1.18
CA LEU A 74 7.50 -5.22 1.91
C LEU A 74 7.52 -5.52 3.42
N VAL A 75 6.39 -5.89 4.02
CA VAL A 75 6.29 -6.27 5.44
C VAL A 75 7.25 -7.42 5.78
N VAL A 76 7.29 -8.47 4.96
CA VAL A 76 8.12 -9.66 5.21
C VAL A 76 9.50 -9.62 4.54
N ASN A 77 9.88 -8.47 3.97
CA ASN A 77 11.16 -8.27 3.29
C ASN A 77 11.37 -9.21 2.07
N ALA A 78 10.28 -9.58 1.38
CA ALA A 78 10.29 -10.31 0.11
C ALA A 78 10.57 -9.36 -1.07
N ILE A 79 11.79 -8.80 -1.09
CA ILE A 79 12.21 -7.83 -2.11
C ILE A 79 13.20 -8.50 -3.07
N PRO A 80 12.89 -8.59 -4.37
CA PRO A 80 13.81 -9.14 -5.37
C PRO A 80 15.14 -8.40 -5.45
N ASP A 81 16.19 -9.14 -5.79
CA ASP A 81 17.57 -8.63 -5.76
C ASP A 81 17.80 -7.40 -6.67
N ARG A 82 17.04 -7.29 -7.78
CA ARG A 82 17.12 -6.15 -8.70
C ARG A 82 16.74 -4.80 -8.06
N TYR A 83 15.94 -4.81 -7.00
CA TYR A 83 15.56 -3.60 -6.27
C TYR A 83 16.50 -3.26 -5.12
N LYS A 84 17.52 -4.08 -4.82
CA LYS A 84 18.45 -3.83 -3.70
C LYS A 84 19.13 -2.47 -3.75
N ARG A 85 19.40 -1.94 -4.95
CA ARG A 85 20.00 -0.61 -5.14
C ARG A 85 19.10 0.54 -4.70
N LEU A 86 17.78 0.31 -4.66
CA LEU A 86 16.78 1.26 -4.18
C LEU A 86 16.44 1.06 -2.70
N LYS A 87 16.96 -0.01 -2.09
CA LYS A 87 16.70 -0.36 -0.70
C LYS A 87 17.53 0.51 0.25
N ASN A 88 17.21 1.79 0.28
CA ASN A 88 17.84 2.81 1.12
C ASN A 88 16.79 3.27 2.14
N LYS A 89 17.16 3.38 3.43
CA LYS A 89 16.21 3.80 4.49
C LYS A 89 15.53 5.15 4.24
N LYS A 90 16.12 6.00 3.39
CA LYS A 90 15.62 7.34 3.09
C LYS A 90 14.49 7.38 2.06
N ASN A 91 14.15 6.26 1.41
CA ASN A 91 13.16 6.30 0.33
C ASN A 91 12.37 4.99 0.17
N PHE A 92 11.55 4.66 1.16
CA PHE A 92 10.69 3.47 1.13
C PHE A 92 9.67 3.54 -0.01
N LEU A 93 9.10 4.72 -0.27
CA LEU A 93 8.11 4.92 -1.34
C LEU A 93 8.72 4.67 -2.73
N ASP A 94 9.95 5.11 -2.99
CA ASP A 94 10.60 4.82 -4.27
C ASP A 94 10.79 3.31 -4.47
N LEU A 95 11.22 2.57 -3.45
CA LEU A 95 11.33 1.11 -3.52
C LEU A 95 9.97 0.46 -3.79
N TYR A 96 8.95 0.85 -3.02
CA TYR A 96 7.59 0.35 -3.15
C TYR A 96 7.05 0.55 -4.57
N PHE A 97 7.19 1.77 -5.09
CA PHE A 97 6.72 2.14 -6.41
C PHE A 97 7.56 1.55 -7.54
N ALA A 98 8.86 1.34 -7.33
CA ALA A 98 9.72 0.64 -8.28
C ALA A 98 9.29 -0.82 -8.47
N MET A 99 8.91 -1.49 -7.39
CA MET A 99 8.37 -2.85 -7.45
C MET A 99 7.04 -2.88 -8.22
N ALA A 100 6.16 -1.90 -7.98
CA ALA A 100 4.85 -1.81 -8.62
C ALA A 100 4.88 -1.41 -10.10
N ARG A 101 5.72 -0.43 -10.47
CA ARG A 101 5.63 0.26 -11.78
C ARG A 101 6.96 0.37 -12.53
N GLY A 102 8.03 -0.17 -11.97
CA GLY A 102 9.38 0.01 -12.46
C GLY A 102 9.99 1.35 -12.03
N PHE A 103 11.28 1.51 -12.32
CA PHE A 103 12.05 2.69 -11.96
C PHE A 103 13.04 3.04 -13.07
N GLN A 104 13.00 4.29 -13.51
CA GLN A 104 13.89 4.83 -14.53
C GLN A 104 14.54 6.12 -14.05
N SER A 105 15.87 6.15 -14.01
CA SER A 105 16.63 7.34 -13.63
C SER A 105 18.05 7.27 -14.20
N GLY A 106 18.39 8.19 -15.11
CA GLY A 106 19.67 8.18 -15.81
C GLY A 106 19.89 6.87 -16.56
N SER A 107 20.94 6.13 -16.22
CA SER A 107 21.25 4.82 -16.80
C SER A 107 20.59 3.63 -16.07
N ILE A 108 19.80 3.89 -15.03
CA ILE A 108 19.08 2.85 -14.28
C ILE A 108 17.72 2.64 -14.93
N ASP A 109 17.47 1.41 -15.38
CA ASP A 109 16.16 0.93 -15.84
C ASP A 109 15.84 -0.40 -15.14
N ILE A 110 14.89 -0.36 -14.21
CA ILE A 110 14.46 -1.53 -13.43
C ILE A 110 13.00 -1.80 -13.78
N LYS A 111 12.73 -2.98 -14.36
CA LYS A 111 11.38 -3.42 -14.69
C LYS A 111 10.52 -3.62 -13.44
N ALA A 112 9.23 -3.35 -13.58
CA ALA A 112 8.22 -3.69 -12.57
C ALA A 112 8.17 -5.21 -12.31
N MET A 113 7.59 -5.58 -11.17
CA MET A 113 7.17 -6.96 -10.92
C MET A 113 5.98 -7.32 -11.82
N GLU A 114 5.76 -8.61 -12.02
CA GLU A 114 4.59 -9.08 -12.76
C GLU A 114 3.29 -8.70 -12.04
N MET A 115 2.27 -8.36 -12.83
CA MET A 115 0.94 -8.08 -12.35
C MET A 115 -0.05 -9.03 -13.02
N THR A 116 -0.93 -9.66 -12.24
CA THR A 116 -1.94 -10.61 -12.75
C THR A 116 -3.28 -10.43 -12.05
N LYS A 117 -4.33 -11.06 -12.57
CA LYS A 117 -5.68 -10.97 -12.00
C LYS A 117 -5.75 -11.61 -10.61
N TRP A 118 -6.46 -10.96 -9.70
CA TRP A 118 -6.79 -11.49 -8.39
C TRP A 118 -8.02 -12.40 -8.53
N PHE A 119 -7.77 -13.72 -8.52
CA PHE A 119 -8.78 -14.74 -8.79
C PHE A 119 -9.53 -14.46 -10.11
N ASP A 120 -10.85 -14.54 -10.10
CA ASP A 120 -11.76 -14.25 -11.20
C ASP A 120 -12.23 -12.78 -11.22
N THR A 121 -11.66 -11.92 -10.38
CA THR A 121 -12.02 -10.50 -10.32
C THR A 121 -11.29 -9.67 -11.40
N ASN A 122 -11.67 -8.40 -11.54
CA ASN A 122 -10.95 -7.42 -12.36
C ASN A 122 -9.85 -6.66 -11.61
N TYR A 123 -9.67 -6.91 -10.31
CA TYR A 123 -8.53 -6.38 -9.57
C TYR A 123 -7.27 -7.11 -10.00
N HIS A 124 -6.15 -6.39 -10.08
CA HIS A 124 -4.85 -6.97 -10.39
C HIS A 124 -3.92 -6.79 -9.19
N TYR A 125 -3.14 -7.81 -8.87
CA TYR A 125 -2.16 -7.79 -7.78
C TYR A 125 -0.75 -8.00 -8.31
N ILE A 126 0.24 -7.56 -7.54
CA ILE A 126 1.65 -7.77 -7.85
C ILE A 126 2.06 -9.17 -7.39
N VAL A 127 2.53 -9.99 -8.33
CA VAL A 127 2.94 -11.37 -8.07
C VAL A 127 4.18 -11.39 -7.18
N PRO A 128 4.13 -11.96 -5.96
CA PRO A 128 5.32 -12.10 -5.14
C PRO A 128 6.40 -12.95 -5.83
N GLU A 129 7.63 -12.45 -5.85
CA GLU A 129 8.76 -13.15 -6.45
C GLU A 129 9.72 -13.64 -5.36
N PHE A 130 10.00 -14.93 -5.37
CA PHE A 130 10.85 -15.59 -4.38
C PHE A 130 12.05 -16.28 -5.02
N LYS A 131 13.07 -16.53 -4.22
CA LYS A 131 14.23 -17.35 -4.60
C LYS A 131 14.41 -18.49 -3.61
N ASN A 132 15.10 -19.54 -4.05
CA ASN A 132 15.48 -20.64 -3.16
C ASN A 132 16.21 -20.10 -1.92
N ASN A 133 15.86 -20.65 -0.76
CA ASN A 133 16.42 -20.27 0.55
C ASN A 133 16.20 -18.79 0.94
N GLN A 134 15.19 -18.11 0.38
CA GLN A 134 14.82 -16.75 0.78
C GLN A 134 14.60 -16.66 2.28
N LYS A 135 15.19 -15.64 2.91
CA LYS A 135 14.97 -15.33 4.32
C LYS A 135 13.98 -14.19 4.44
N PHE A 136 12.91 -14.45 5.19
CA PHE A 136 11.89 -13.45 5.52
C PHE A 136 12.21 -12.82 6.87
N LYS A 137 11.92 -11.54 6.99
CA LYS A 137 12.04 -10.80 8.25
C LYS A 137 11.08 -9.63 8.23
N LEU A 138 10.60 -9.23 9.41
CA LEU A 138 9.81 -8.02 9.54
C LEU A 138 10.64 -6.81 9.09
N ALA A 139 10.16 -6.07 8.09
CA ALA A 139 10.80 -4.88 7.56
C ALA A 139 9.89 -3.64 7.50
N SER A 140 8.59 -3.81 7.76
CA SER A 140 7.64 -2.72 7.91
C SER A 140 6.62 -3.08 9.00
N THR A 141 6.21 -2.07 9.76
CA THR A 141 5.18 -2.16 10.80
C THR A 141 3.81 -1.68 10.33
N LYS A 142 3.59 -1.51 9.00
CA LYS A 142 2.34 -0.98 8.40
C LYS A 142 1.07 -1.48 9.09
N ILE A 143 0.96 -2.79 9.32
CA ILE A 143 -0.20 -3.42 9.95
C ILE A 143 -0.47 -2.84 11.34
N ILE A 144 0.58 -2.66 12.13
CA ILE A 144 0.54 -2.09 13.48
C ILE A 144 0.27 -0.59 13.38
N ASP A 145 0.97 0.11 12.50
CA ASP A 145 0.89 1.56 12.34
C ASP A 145 -0.53 1.99 11.94
N GLU A 146 -1.15 1.30 10.97
CA GLU A 146 -2.51 1.59 10.53
C GLU A 146 -3.56 1.19 11.56
N PHE A 147 -3.32 0.12 12.34
CA PHE A 147 -4.17 -0.21 13.47
C PHE A 147 -4.13 0.90 14.54
N LEU A 148 -2.92 1.36 14.91
CA LEU A 148 -2.75 2.42 15.91
C LEU A 148 -3.30 3.76 15.42
N GLU A 149 -3.16 4.05 14.13
CA GLU A 149 -3.76 5.23 13.50
C GLU A 149 -5.29 5.18 13.56
N ALA A 150 -5.91 4.06 13.15
CA ALA A 150 -7.35 3.87 13.27
C ALA A 150 -7.80 4.04 14.73
N LYS A 151 -7.08 3.41 15.67
CA LYS A 151 -7.33 3.51 17.12
C LYS A 151 -7.26 4.95 17.63
N SER A 152 -6.40 5.79 17.04
CA SER A 152 -6.30 7.21 17.42
C SER A 152 -7.54 8.05 17.07
N PHE A 153 -8.38 7.55 16.15
CA PHE A 153 -9.67 8.16 15.81
C PHE A 153 -10.85 7.57 16.60
N GLY A 154 -10.58 6.62 17.48
CA GLY A 154 -11.51 5.98 18.42
C GLY A 154 -12.39 4.90 17.81
#